data_AF-A0A6A1V0K7-F1
#
_entry.id   AF-A0A6A1V0K7-F1
#
_cell.length_a   1.000
_cell.length_b   1.000
_cell.length_c   1.000
_cell.angle_alpha   90.00
_cell.angle_beta   90.00
_cell.angle_gamma   90.00
#
_symmetry.space_group_name_H-M   'P 1'
#
loop_
_entity.id
_entity.type
_entity.pdbx_description
1 polymer ?
#
loop_
_entity_poly.entity_id
_entity_poly.type
_entity_poly.pdbx_seq_one_letter_code
_entity_poly.pdbx_strand_id
1 'polypeptide(L)'
;MVSSALPETAASVAIAATVVGAAATILARRTKASEATEIRLKVCEDCGGSGICSECNGEGFLLKKLSEEGAEKARLASKNMATRYTAGLPKKWSYCTKCSSARSCNTCGGRGKLSY
;
A
#
# COMPACT_ATOMS: atom_id res chain seq x y z
N MET A 1 22.28 -64.87 42.47
CA MET A 1 22.42 -65.42 41.11
C MET A 1 22.19 -64.31 40.11
N VAL A 2 23.20 -64.03 39.30
CA VAL A 2 23.08 -63.25 38.06
C VAL A 2 22.17 -64.02 37.11
N SER A 3 21.22 -63.35 36.47
CA SER A 3 20.74 -63.77 35.16
C SER A 3 20.42 -62.54 34.32
N SER A 4 21.21 -62.44 33.26
CA SER A 4 21.24 -61.47 32.18
C SER A 4 20.06 -61.62 31.23
N ALA A 5 19.48 -60.49 30.82
CA ALA A 5 18.86 -60.37 29.51
C ALA A 5 19.12 -58.95 28.98
N LEU A 6 20.07 -58.85 28.05
CA LEU A 6 20.28 -57.67 27.20
C LEU A 6 18.99 -57.38 26.40
N PRO A 7 18.60 -56.12 26.19
CA PRO A 7 17.79 -55.76 25.05
C PRO A 7 18.72 -55.53 23.85
N GLU A 8 19.07 -56.61 23.15
CA GLU A 8 19.43 -56.49 21.74
C GLU A 8 18.17 -56.68 20.91
N THR A 9 17.58 -55.60 20.42
CA THR A 9 16.84 -55.67 19.17
C THR A 9 16.88 -54.33 18.44
N ALA A 10 17.57 -54.39 17.31
CA ALA A 10 17.39 -53.54 16.14
C ALA A 10 17.72 -52.05 16.31
N ALA A 11 18.99 -51.76 16.10
CA ALA A 11 19.43 -50.51 15.52
C ALA A 11 18.59 -50.13 14.29
N SER A 12 18.44 -48.81 14.10
CA SER A 12 18.15 -48.14 12.83
C SER A 12 16.67 -47.93 12.47
N VAL A 13 16.07 -46.88 13.02
CA VAL A 13 15.27 -45.97 12.18
C VAL A 13 15.87 -44.58 12.34
N ALA A 14 16.52 -44.16 11.27
CA ALA A 14 17.19 -42.89 11.13
C ALA A 14 16.24 -41.74 11.49
N ILE A 15 16.77 -40.80 12.28
CA ILE A 15 16.18 -39.49 12.55
C ILE A 15 16.11 -38.76 11.20
N ALA A 16 14.99 -38.92 10.50
CA ALA A 16 14.67 -38.13 9.31
C ALA A 16 14.27 -36.73 9.76
N ALA A 17 15.29 -35.91 9.98
CA ALA A 17 15.34 -34.47 9.72
C ALA A 17 14.02 -33.71 9.92
N THR A 18 13.83 -33.27 11.16
CA THR A 18 12.90 -32.23 11.64
C THR A 18 13.18 -30.83 11.04
N VAL A 19 13.28 -30.70 9.72
CA VAL A 19 13.66 -29.42 9.05
C VAL A 19 12.45 -28.63 8.53
N VAL A 20 11.21 -29.10 8.73
CA VAL A 20 10.00 -28.31 8.40
C VAL A 20 9.52 -27.44 9.58
N GLY A 21 10.08 -27.62 10.78
CA GLY A 21 9.70 -26.84 11.97
C GLY A 21 10.40 -25.47 12.10
N ALA A 22 11.63 -25.33 11.58
CA ALA A 22 12.40 -24.09 11.72
C ALA A 22 11.78 -22.93 10.93
N ALA A 23 11.35 -23.15 9.69
CA ALA A 23 10.68 -22.11 8.90
C ALA A 23 9.35 -21.67 9.53
N ALA A 24 8.54 -22.63 10.01
CA ALA A 24 7.29 -22.34 10.68
C ALA A 24 7.48 -21.60 12.02
N THR A 25 8.50 -21.96 12.81
CA THR A 25 8.82 -21.26 14.07
C THR A 25 9.48 -19.90 13.85
N ILE A 26 10.27 -19.71 12.78
CA ILE A 26 10.78 -18.39 12.38
C ILE A 26 9.64 -17.51 11.89
N LEU A 27 8.70 -18.05 11.10
CA LEU A 27 7.50 -17.34 10.67
C LEU A 27 6.59 -17.01 11.86
N ALA A 28 6.36 -17.96 12.77
CA ALA A 28 5.57 -17.74 13.99
C ALA A 28 6.25 -16.74 14.96
N ARG A 29 7.58 -16.77 15.08
CA ARG A 29 8.33 -15.75 15.84
C ARG A 29 8.30 -14.40 15.14
N ARG A 30 8.33 -14.34 13.80
CA ARG A 30 8.15 -13.11 13.03
C ARG A 30 6.74 -12.56 13.15
N THR A 31 5.70 -13.39 13.14
CA THR A 31 4.32 -12.92 13.35
C THR A 31 4.12 -12.47 14.78
N LYS A 32 4.63 -13.17 15.80
CA LYS A 32 4.57 -12.71 17.19
C LYS A 32 5.42 -11.47 17.47
N ALA A 33 6.59 -11.35 16.84
CA ALA A 33 7.37 -10.12 16.87
C ALA A 33 6.69 -8.99 16.08
N SER A 34 5.97 -9.29 15.00
CA SER A 34 5.15 -8.33 14.27
C SER A 34 3.89 -7.92 15.04
N GLU A 35 3.36 -8.81 15.89
CA GLU A 35 2.23 -8.56 16.79
C GLU A 35 2.70 -7.73 18.00
N ALA A 36 3.90 -8.02 18.54
CA ALA A 36 4.54 -7.21 19.59
C ALA A 36 5.13 -5.89 19.07
N THR A 37 5.46 -5.82 17.77
CA THR A 37 5.84 -4.62 17.03
C THR A 37 4.67 -4.12 16.19
N GLU A 38 3.44 -4.32 16.67
CA GLU A 38 2.41 -3.34 16.42
C GLU A 38 2.78 -2.10 17.26
N ILE A 39 3.87 -1.43 16.85
CA ILE A 39 4.06 0.00 17.11
C ILE A 39 2.69 0.59 16.86
N ARG A 40 2.13 1.31 17.83
CA ARG A 40 0.74 1.77 17.81
C ARG A 40 0.54 2.69 16.59
N LEU A 41 0.34 2.10 15.43
CA LEU A 41 0.38 2.77 14.14
C LEU A 41 -1.00 3.40 13.99
N LYS A 42 -1.08 4.69 14.27
CA LYS A 42 -2.32 5.43 14.08
C LYS A 42 -2.53 5.66 12.59
N VAL A 43 -3.74 5.42 12.10
CA VAL A 43 -4.13 5.81 10.74
C VAL A 43 -3.93 7.31 10.58
N CYS A 44 -3.28 7.73 9.50
CA CYS A 44 -3.12 9.15 9.18
C CYS A 44 -4.50 9.72 8.81
N GLU A 45 -5.05 10.58 9.67
CA GLU A 45 -6.38 11.17 9.50
C GLU A 45 -6.44 12.10 8.28
N ASP A 46 -5.38 12.86 8.01
CA ASP A 46 -5.29 13.80 6.87
C ASP A 46 -5.51 13.14 5.49
N CYS A 47 -5.16 11.86 5.38
CA CYS A 47 -5.35 11.09 4.15
C CYS A 47 -6.28 9.88 4.33
N GLY A 48 -6.93 9.74 5.49
CA GLY A 48 -7.78 8.58 5.82
C GLY A 48 -7.07 7.23 5.65
N GLY A 49 -5.76 7.18 5.87
CA GLY A 49 -4.98 5.94 5.67
C GLY A 49 -4.49 5.65 4.25
N SER A 50 -4.89 6.44 3.25
CA SER A 50 -4.49 6.18 1.85
C SER A 50 -3.00 6.42 1.56
N GLY A 51 -2.39 7.37 2.28
CA GLY A 51 -1.06 7.87 1.95
C GLY A 51 -1.02 8.77 0.71
N ILE A 52 -2.15 9.04 0.06
CA ILE A 52 -2.23 9.83 -1.16
C ILE A 52 -2.57 11.29 -0.82
N CYS A 53 -2.06 12.24 -1.59
CA CYS A 53 -2.48 13.64 -1.45
C CYS A 53 -3.96 13.78 -1.82
N SER A 54 -4.80 14.18 -0.88
CA SER A 54 -6.25 14.35 -1.07
C SER A 54 -6.63 15.49 -2.01
N GLU A 55 -5.74 16.45 -2.24
CA GLU A 55 -6.04 17.59 -3.12
C GLU A 55 -5.89 17.24 -4.59
N CYS A 56 -4.78 16.58 -4.96
CA CYS A 56 -4.53 16.15 -6.33
C CYS A 56 -4.87 14.69 -6.60
N ASN A 57 -5.36 13.95 -5.61
CA ASN A 57 -5.68 12.52 -5.69
C ASN A 57 -4.53 11.66 -6.26
N GLY A 58 -3.28 12.02 -5.96
CA GLY A 58 -2.11 11.29 -6.45
C GLY A 58 -1.59 11.69 -7.83
N GLU A 59 -2.24 12.61 -8.54
CA GLU A 59 -1.77 13.08 -9.86
C GLU A 59 -0.54 13.99 -9.77
N GLY A 60 -0.46 14.78 -8.69
CA GLY A 60 0.60 15.77 -8.45
C GLY A 60 0.38 17.11 -9.14
N PHE A 61 -0.73 17.26 -9.86
CA PHE A 61 -1.18 18.50 -10.48
C PHE A 61 -2.70 18.66 -10.31
N LEU A 62 -3.17 19.90 -10.45
CA LEU A 62 -4.58 20.26 -10.46
C LEU A 62 -4.95 20.74 -11.85
N LEU A 63 -6.01 20.16 -12.41
CA LEU A 63 -6.60 20.63 -13.65
C LEU A 63 -7.39 21.92 -13.38
N LYS A 64 -7.12 22.99 -14.14
CA LYS A 64 -7.93 24.20 -14.08
C LYS A 64 -9.25 23.94 -14.81
N LYS A 65 -10.24 23.45 -14.06
CA LYS A 65 -11.57 23.17 -14.61
C LYS A 65 -12.17 24.44 -15.20
N LEU A 66 -12.72 24.30 -16.41
CA LEU A 66 -13.65 25.29 -16.95
C LEU A 66 -14.93 25.23 -16.10
N SER A 67 -15.67 26.34 -16.03
CA SER A 67 -17.04 26.26 -15.51
C SER A 67 -17.87 25.34 -16.42
N GLU A 68 -18.93 24.73 -15.91
CA GLU A 68 -19.77 23.83 -16.71
C GLU A 68 -20.34 24.56 -17.95
N GLU A 69 -20.72 25.82 -17.81
CA GLU A 69 -21.20 26.65 -18.92
C GLU A 69 -20.08 26.93 -19.93
N GLY A 70 -18.86 27.17 -19.45
CA GLY A 70 -17.69 27.37 -20.30
C GLY A 70 -17.31 26.09 -21.05
N ALA A 71 -17.38 24.96 -20.37
CA ALA A 71 -17.14 23.65 -20.95
C ALA A 71 -18.18 23.35 -22.04
N GLU A 72 -19.47 23.53 -21.76
CA GLU A 72 -20.53 23.28 -22.71
C GLU A 72 -20.50 24.24 -23.90
N LYS A 73 -20.25 25.53 -23.65
CA LYS A 73 -20.02 26.51 -24.73
C LYS A 73 -18.88 26.08 -25.64
N ALA A 74 -17.79 25.54 -25.08
CA ALA A 74 -16.67 25.03 -25.87
C ALA A 74 -17.05 23.78 -26.67
N ARG A 75 -17.87 22.88 -26.11
CA ARG A 75 -18.40 21.71 -26.85
C ARG A 75 -19.27 22.14 -28.02
N LEU A 76 -20.20 23.08 -27.81
CA LEU A 76 -21.11 23.58 -28.84
C LEU A 76 -20.38 24.37 -29.94
N ALA A 77 -19.31 25.10 -29.58
CA ALA A 77 -18.49 25.85 -30.54
C ALA A 77 -17.53 24.97 -31.37
N SER A 78 -17.46 23.66 -31.09
CA SER A 78 -16.58 22.74 -31.82
C SER A 78 -17.05 22.52 -33.26
N LYS A 79 -16.13 22.61 -34.22
CA LYS A 79 -16.41 22.48 -35.66
C LYS A 79 -16.67 21.04 -36.13
N ASN A 80 -16.17 20.04 -35.39
CA ASN A 80 -16.34 18.63 -35.72
C ASN A 80 -16.63 17.79 -34.46
N MET A 81 -17.12 16.55 -34.67
CA MET A 81 -17.46 15.64 -33.56
C MET A 81 -16.25 15.15 -32.79
N ALA A 82 -15.10 14.95 -33.44
CA ALA A 82 -13.89 14.51 -32.77
C ALA A 82 -13.45 15.51 -31.68
N THR A 83 -13.52 16.82 -31.97
CA THR A 83 -13.10 17.86 -31.03
C THR A 83 -14.20 18.27 -30.05
N ARG A 84 -15.47 17.90 -30.30
CA ARG A 84 -16.61 18.30 -29.45
C ARG A 84 -16.46 17.77 -28.03
N TYR A 85 -16.04 16.53 -27.87
CA TYR A 85 -15.90 15.90 -26.55
C TYR A 85 -14.65 16.37 -25.80
N THR A 86 -13.62 16.81 -26.51
CA THR A 86 -12.38 17.31 -25.90
C THR A 86 -12.38 18.82 -25.65
N ALA A 87 -13.24 19.59 -26.32
CA ALA A 87 -13.23 21.05 -26.25
C ALA A 87 -13.53 21.61 -24.85
N GLY A 88 -14.39 20.93 -24.09
CA GLY A 88 -14.72 21.28 -22.70
C GLY A 88 -13.73 20.74 -21.66
N LEU A 89 -12.67 20.04 -22.07
CA LEU A 89 -11.68 19.51 -21.13
C LEU A 89 -10.74 20.62 -20.63
N PRO A 90 -10.26 20.51 -19.38
CA PRO A 90 -9.25 21.41 -18.85
C PRO A 90 -7.97 21.37 -19.71
N LYS A 91 -7.59 22.50 -20.32
CA LYS A 91 -6.38 22.60 -21.15
C LYS A 91 -5.14 23.05 -20.38
N LYS A 92 -5.34 23.56 -19.16
CA LYS A 92 -4.27 24.06 -18.30
C LYS A 92 -4.27 23.28 -16.99
N TRP A 93 -3.08 23.04 -16.52
CA TRP A 93 -2.82 22.41 -15.24
C TRP A 93 -1.80 23.25 -14.47
N SER A 94 -1.80 23.09 -13.15
CA SER A 94 -0.79 23.64 -12.26
C SER A 94 -0.29 22.53 -11.33
N TYR A 95 0.97 22.60 -10.92
CA TYR A 95 1.48 21.69 -9.90
C TYR A 95 0.67 21.79 -8.61
N CYS A 96 0.45 20.66 -7.94
CA CYS A 96 -0.21 20.64 -6.64
C CYS A 96 0.76 21.17 -5.59
N THR A 97 0.44 22.35 -5.04
CA THR A 97 1.27 23.01 -4.03
C THR A 97 1.14 22.34 -2.66
N LYS A 98 0.01 21.71 -2.33
CA LYS A 98 -0.17 21.01 -1.05
C LYS A 98 0.83 19.88 -0.83
N CYS A 99 1.11 19.10 -1.87
CA CYS A 99 2.12 18.03 -1.82
C CYS A 99 3.42 18.39 -2.54
N SER A 100 3.59 19.62 -3.04
CA SER A 100 4.71 19.99 -3.92
C SER A 100 4.94 18.98 -5.05
N SER A 101 3.84 18.49 -5.64
CA SER A 101 3.82 17.44 -6.65
C SER A 101 4.42 16.08 -6.26
N ALA A 102 4.64 15.82 -4.97
CA ALA A 102 5.10 14.53 -4.46
C ALA A 102 4.05 13.42 -4.60
N ARG A 103 2.78 13.76 -4.87
CA ARG A 103 1.63 12.85 -5.04
C ARG A 103 1.21 12.12 -3.77
N SER A 104 2.01 12.19 -2.71
CA SER A 104 1.78 11.57 -1.42
C SER A 104 1.23 12.56 -0.39
N CYS A 105 0.65 12.02 0.67
CA CYS A 105 0.30 12.78 1.86
C CYS A 105 1.59 13.19 2.60
N ASN A 106 1.82 14.49 2.72
CA ASN A 106 3.00 15.03 3.39
C ASN A 106 3.04 14.67 4.88
N THR A 107 1.89 14.62 5.55
CA THR A 107 1.78 14.36 6.99
C THR A 107 2.37 13.00 7.38
N CYS A 108 2.06 11.95 6.60
CA CYS A 108 2.56 10.60 6.85
C CYS A 108 3.67 10.15 5.89
N GLY A 109 4.20 11.07 5.07
CA GLY A 109 5.20 10.75 4.04
C GLY A 109 4.74 9.65 3.08
N GLY A 110 3.45 9.59 2.76
CA GLY A 110 2.88 8.60 1.86
C GLY A 110 2.57 7.23 2.46
N ARG A 111 2.84 6.99 3.76
CA ARG A 111 2.66 5.66 4.36
C ARG A 111 1.23 5.33 4.75
N GLY A 112 0.34 6.34 4.84
CA GLY A 112 -1.02 6.17 5.37
C GLY A 112 -1.09 5.95 6.89
N LYS A 113 0.04 5.74 7.56
CA LYS A 113 0.11 5.49 9.00
C LYS A 113 1.23 6.32 9.64
N LEU A 114 1.03 6.71 10.89
CA LEU A 114 2.00 7.42 11.73
C LEU A 114 2.46 6.50 12.86
N SER A 115 3.77 6.48 13.12
CA SER A 115 4.29 5.94 14.38
C SER A 115 4.07 6.97 15.47
N TYR A 116 3.63 6.51 16.64
CA TYR A 116 3.77 7.29 17.87
C TYR A 116 5.24 7.33 18.30
#